data_AF-A0A522WEJ5-F1
#
_entry.id   AF-A0A522WEJ5-F1
#
_cell.length_a   1.000
_cell.length_b   1.000
_cell.length_c   1.000
_cell.angle_alpha   90.00
_cell.angle_beta   90.00
_cell.angle_gamma   90.00
#
_symmetry.space_group_name_H-M   'P 1'
#
loop_
_entity.id
_entity.type
_entity.pdbx_description
1 polymer ?
#
loop_
_entity_poly.entity_id
_entity_poly.type
_entity_poly.pdbx_seq_one_letter_code
_entity_poly.pdbx_strand_id
1 'polypeptide(L)'
;MFTMTPLEIEALGLSLLVSGWAVAGSLPLGLACAWLLARRDFPGKVLVDGLIHLPLVLPPVVVGYVLLVVLGRRGVVGSWLFDWFGITIAFTWKGAAIASAVIAFPLM
;
A
#
# COMPACT_ATOMS: atom_id res chain seq x y z
N MET A 1 -13.57 17.76 -29.18
CA MET A 1 -13.03 18.10 -27.85
C MET A 1 -13.28 16.91 -26.95
N PHE A 2 -12.27 16.40 -26.26
CA PHE A 2 -12.45 15.32 -25.29
C PHE A 2 -13.22 15.86 -24.07
N THR A 3 -14.55 15.96 -24.17
CA THR A 3 -15.41 16.28 -23.03
C THR A 3 -15.52 15.03 -22.18
N MET A 4 -14.66 14.95 -21.15
CA MET A 4 -14.74 13.90 -20.13
C MET A 4 -16.06 14.02 -19.38
N THR A 5 -16.68 12.88 -19.12
CA THR A 5 -17.85 12.77 -18.26
C THR A 5 -17.50 13.15 -16.82
N PRO A 6 -18.47 13.60 -16.01
CA PRO A 6 -18.24 13.90 -14.59
C PRO A 6 -17.62 12.73 -13.81
N LEU A 7 -18.03 11.50 -14.14
CA LEU A 7 -17.50 10.26 -13.55
C LEU A 7 -16.01 10.05 -13.86
N GLU A 8 -15.56 10.33 -15.09
CA GLU A 8 -14.16 10.21 -15.47
C GLU A 8 -13.29 11.23 -14.72
N ILE A 9 -13.78 12.46 -14.55
CA ILE A 9 -13.08 13.51 -13.78
C ILE A 9 -12.95 13.10 -12.31
N GLU A 10 -14.02 12.56 -11.72
CA GLU A 10 -14.01 12.08 -10.33
C GLU A 10 -13.04 10.89 -10.16
N ALA A 11 -13.05 9.92 -11.08
CA ALA A 11 -12.14 8.79 -11.05
C ALA A 11 -10.67 9.22 -11.15
N LEU A 12 -10.36 10.20 -11.99
CA LEU A 12 -9.02 10.79 -12.08
C LEU A 12 -8.62 11.50 -10.78
N GLY A 13 -9.52 12.29 -10.20
CA GLY A 13 -9.30 12.98 -8.93
C GLY A 13 -9.03 12.01 -7.78
N LEU A 14 -9.83 10.94 -7.68
CA LEU A 14 -9.63 9.86 -6.71
C LEU A 14 -8.31 9.13 -6.92
N SER A 15 -7.95 8.84 -8.17
CA SER A 15 -6.68 8.16 -8.50
C SER A 15 -5.47 9.01 -8.12
N LEU A 16 -5.52 10.33 -8.35
CA LEU A 16 -4.47 11.27 -7.94
C LEU A 16 -4.37 11.39 -6.42
N LEU A 17 -5.51 11.44 -5.73
CA LEU A 17 -5.54 11.48 -4.26
C LEU A 17 -4.95 10.20 -3.66
N VAL A 18 -5.38 9.05 -4.16
CA VAL A 18 -4.92 7.72 -3.70
C VAL A 18 -3.42 7.56 -3.95
N SER A 19 -2.96 7.85 -5.17
CA SER A 19 -1.53 7.71 -5.51
C SER A 19 -0.66 8.74 -4.77
N GLY A 20 -1.12 9.98 -4.60
CA GLY A 20 -0.42 11.00 -3.82
C GLY A 20 -0.21 10.58 -2.36
N TRP A 21 -1.25 10.09 -1.70
CA TRP A 21 -1.14 9.58 -0.33
C TRP A 21 -0.31 8.29 -0.23
N ALA A 22 -0.44 7.39 -1.21
CA ALA A 22 0.37 6.19 -1.28
C ALA A 22 1.86 6.54 -1.33
N VAL A 23 2.24 7.47 -2.22
CA VAL A 23 3.63 7.91 -2.37
C VAL A 23 4.11 8.63 -1.12
N ALA A 24 3.35 9.62 -0.62
CA ALA A 24 3.73 10.37 0.56
C ALA A 24 3.94 9.48 1.79
N GLY A 25 3.12 8.43 1.96
CA GLY A 25 3.25 7.49 3.07
C GLY A 25 4.37 6.47 2.91
N SER A 26 4.63 5.99 1.69
CA SER A 26 5.64 4.96 1.43
C SER A 26 7.05 5.51 1.22
N LEU A 27 7.19 6.73 0.69
CA LEU A 27 8.49 7.32 0.33
C LEU A 27 9.49 7.36 1.52
N PRO A 28 9.12 7.81 2.73
CA PRO A 28 10.07 7.86 3.84
C PRO A 28 10.53 6.46 4.27
N LEU A 29 9.61 5.48 4.23
CA LEU A 29 9.88 4.10 4.59
C LEU A 29 10.74 3.41 3.52
N GLY A 30 10.42 3.61 2.24
CA GLY A 30 11.17 3.11 1.10
C GLY A 30 12.60 3.62 1.13
N LEU A 31 12.78 4.93 1.32
CA LEU A 31 14.11 5.54 1.42
C LEU A 31 14.91 5.00 2.62
N ALA A 32 14.27 4.82 3.78
CA ALA A 32 14.92 4.25 4.95
C ALA A 32 15.34 2.79 4.72
N CYS A 33 14.47 1.97 4.12
CA CYS A 33 14.78 0.58 3.76
C CYS A 33 15.89 0.50 2.71
N ALA A 34 15.82 1.30 1.64
CA ALA A 34 16.84 1.36 0.60
C ALA A 34 18.19 1.78 1.18
N TRP A 35 18.22 2.80 2.03
CA TRP A 35 19.44 3.23 2.71
C TRP A 35 20.01 2.13 3.62
N LEU A 36 19.15 1.45 4.39
CA LEU A 36 19.56 0.38 5.30
C LEU A 36 20.15 -0.81 4.53
N LEU A 37 19.46 -1.27 3.49
CA LEU A 37 19.90 -2.40 2.66
C LEU A 37 21.17 -2.06 1.87
N ALA A 38 21.31 -0.82 1.39
CA ALA A 38 22.49 -0.40 0.64
C ALA A 38 23.74 -0.22 1.51
N ARG A 39 23.58 0.20 2.78
CA ARG A 39 24.72 0.62 3.61
C ARG A 39 25.07 -0.30 4.77
N ARG A 40 24.18 -1.22 5.16
CA ARG A 40 24.42 -2.13 6.29
C ARG A 40 24.35 -3.58 5.82
N ASP A 41 25.25 -4.38 6.38
CA ASP A 41 25.18 -5.84 6.34
C ASP A 41 24.82 -6.32 7.75
N PHE A 42 23.65 -6.95 7.85
CA PHE A 42 23.11 -7.46 9.11
C PHE A 42 22.54 -8.87 8.90
N PRO A 43 22.60 -9.74 9.92
CA PRO A 43 21.99 -11.06 9.83
C PRO A 43 20.47 -10.91 9.62
N GLY A 44 19.97 -11.36 8.48
CA GLY A 44 18.56 -11.20 8.07
C GLY A 44 18.31 -10.24 6.90
N LYS A 45 19.36 -9.58 6.38
CA LYS A 45 19.27 -8.69 5.20
C LYS A 45 18.55 -9.33 4.01
N VAL A 46 18.87 -10.59 3.69
CA VAL A 46 18.24 -11.35 2.60
C VAL A 46 16.74 -11.55 2.82
N LEU A 47 16.31 -11.75 4.06
CA LEU A 47 14.90 -11.93 4.38
C LEU A 47 14.13 -10.62 4.21
N VAL A 48 14.69 -9.50 4.68
CA VAL A 48 14.10 -8.16 4.51
C VAL A 48 14.02 -7.79 3.04
N ASP A 49 15.10 -8.03 2.28
CA ASP A 49 15.15 -7.80 0.84
C ASP A 49 14.08 -8.63 0.10
N GLY A 50 13.96 -9.92 0.41
CA GLY A 50 12.93 -10.79 -0.15
C GLY A 50 11.51 -10.36 0.20
N LEU A 51 11.26 -9.91 1.44
CA LEU A 51 9.95 -9.40 1.86
C LEU A 51 9.57 -8.13 1.12
N ILE A 52 10.52 -7.23 0.89
CA ILE A 52 10.30 -5.99 0.13
C ILE A 52 9.96 -6.33 -1.32
N HIS A 53 10.64 -7.28 -1.95
CA HIS A 53 10.38 -7.63 -3.35
C HIS A 53 9.18 -8.57 -3.55
N LEU A 54 8.63 -9.14 -2.48
CA LEU A 54 7.54 -10.11 -2.52
C LEU A 54 6.32 -9.64 -3.35
N PRO A 55 5.86 -8.38 -3.27
CA PRO A 55 4.73 -7.91 -4.07
C PRO A 55 4.95 -7.94 -5.58
N LEU A 56 6.21 -7.89 -6.05
CA LEU A 56 6.53 -8.00 -7.49
C LEU A 56 6.49 -9.44 -8.00
N VAL A 57 6.71 -10.41 -7.13
CA VAL A 57 6.76 -11.83 -7.50
C VAL A 57 5.39 -12.50 -7.37
N LEU A 58 4.56 -12.03 -6.43
CA LEU A 58 3.22 -12.57 -6.21
C LEU A 58 2.21 -12.01 -7.23
N PRO A 59 1.18 -12.79 -7.61
CA PRO A 59 0.06 -12.27 -8.39
C PRO A 59 -0.62 -11.10 -7.65
N PRO A 60 -1.01 -10.01 -8.34
CA PRO A 60 -1.60 -8.84 -7.69
C PRO A 60 -2.87 -9.16 -6.89
N VAL A 61 -3.65 -10.13 -7.36
CA VAL A 61 -4.87 -10.61 -6.68
C VAL A 61 -4.56 -11.23 -5.33
N VAL A 62 -3.44 -11.97 -5.21
CA VAL A 62 -3.01 -12.59 -3.94
C VAL A 62 -2.60 -11.50 -2.95
N VAL A 63 -1.84 -10.50 -3.39
CA VAL A 63 -1.46 -9.35 -2.56
C VAL A 63 -2.71 -8.61 -2.07
N GLY A 64 -3.66 -8.35 -2.96
CA GLY A 64 -4.94 -7.72 -2.62
C GLY A 64 -5.76 -8.53 -1.61
N TYR A 65 -5.83 -9.86 -1.76
CA TYR A 65 -6.52 -10.74 -0.83
C TYR A 65 -5.86 -10.73 0.56
N VAL A 66 -4.54 -10.84 0.64
CA VAL A 66 -3.79 -10.77 1.91
C VAL A 66 -4.06 -9.43 2.60
N LEU A 67 -3.99 -8.32 1.86
CA LEU A 67 -4.31 -7.00 2.40
C LEU A 67 -5.76 -6.90 2.88
N LEU A 68 -6.72 -7.47 2.15
CA LEU A 68 -8.12 -7.51 2.56
C LEU A 68 -8.31 -8.31 3.85
N VAL A 69 -7.64 -9.46 3.99
CA VAL A 69 -7.71 -10.30 5.19
C VAL A 69 -7.09 -9.59 6.39
N VAL A 70 -6.00 -8.83 6.19
CA VAL A 70 -5.31 -8.11 7.28
C VAL A 70 -6.03 -6.81 7.67
N LEU A 71 -6.47 -6.02 6.69
CA LEU A 71 -7.09 -4.70 6.87
C LEU A 71 -8.63 -4.73 6.94
N GLY A 72 -9.24 -5.89 6.68
CA GLY A 72 -10.68 -6.10 6.82
C GLY A 72 -11.16 -5.97 8.26
N ARG A 73 -12.46 -5.74 8.46
CA ARG A 73 -13.06 -5.57 9.81
C ARG A 73 -12.79 -6.73 10.78
N ARG A 74 -12.57 -7.94 10.25
CA ARG A 74 -12.22 -9.14 11.03
C ARG A 74 -10.72 -9.49 10.97
N GLY A 75 -9.92 -8.66 10.31
CA GLY A 75 -8.48 -8.84 10.18
C GLY A 75 -7.73 -8.36 11.41
N VAL A 76 -6.48 -8.79 11.58
CA VAL A 76 -5.66 -8.46 12.76
C VAL A 76 -5.50 -6.93 12.93
N VAL A 77 -5.23 -6.23 11.83
CA VAL A 77 -5.05 -4.77 11.85
C VAL A 77 -6.40 -4.06 11.78
N GLY A 78 -7.30 -4.52 10.91
CA GLY A 78 -8.58 -3.86 10.70
C GLY A 78 -9.56 -3.98 11.87
N SER A 79 -9.54 -5.09 12.63
CA SER A 79 -10.33 -5.23 13.87
C SER A 79 -9.83 -4.30 14.96
N TRP A 80 -8.52 -4.27 15.22
CA TRP A 80 -7.90 -3.37 16.17
C TRP A 80 -8.24 -1.89 15.88
N LEU A 81 -8.15 -1.50 14.60
CA LEU A 81 -8.47 -0.12 14.20
C LEU A 81 -9.95 0.21 14.34
N PHE A 82 -10.83 -0.76 14.13
CA PHE A 82 -12.27 -0.61 14.30
C PHE A 82 -12.64 -0.50 15.78
N ASP A 83 -12.07 -1.35 16.64
CA ASP A 83 -12.41 -1.40 18.07
C ASP A 83 -11.92 -0.16 18.83
N TRP A 84 -10.74 0.37 18.47
CA TRP A 84 -10.16 1.53 19.14
C TRP A 84 -10.56 2.87 18.54
N PHE A 85 -10.70 2.95 17.22
CA PHE A 85 -10.92 4.22 16.50
C PHE A 85 -12.22 4.27 15.71
N GLY A 86 -12.97 3.16 15.61
CA GLY A 86 -14.17 3.07 14.77
C GLY A 86 -13.87 3.16 13.26
N ILE A 87 -12.60 3.03 12.84
CA ILE A 87 -12.19 3.25 11.45
C ILE A 87 -12.20 1.93 10.69
N THR A 88 -12.89 1.92 9.54
CA THR A 88 -12.83 0.81 8.58
C THR A 88 -11.97 1.21 7.38
N ILE A 89 -10.95 0.41 7.08
CA ILE A 89 -10.03 0.66 5.93
C ILE A 89 -10.49 -0.09 4.68
N ALA A 90 -10.98 -1.31 4.82
CA ALA A 90 -11.42 -2.11 3.68
C ALA A 90 -12.52 -1.40 2.88
N PHE A 91 -12.43 -1.49 1.54
CA PHE A 91 -13.36 -0.85 0.60
C PHE A 91 -13.45 0.68 0.72
N THR A 92 -12.39 1.34 1.21
CA THR A 92 -12.29 2.82 1.23
C THR A 92 -11.11 3.31 0.39
N TRP A 93 -11.08 4.60 0.06
CA TRP A 93 -9.94 5.23 -0.61
C TRP A 93 -8.63 5.08 0.18
N LYS A 94 -8.71 5.02 1.52
CA LYS A 94 -7.54 4.79 2.39
C LYS A 94 -6.98 3.39 2.18
N GLY A 95 -7.86 2.39 2.04
CA GLY A 95 -7.47 1.02 1.70
C GLY A 95 -6.84 0.93 0.32
N ALA A 96 -7.38 1.66 -0.66
CA ALA A 96 -6.77 1.76 -1.99
C ALA A 96 -5.37 2.38 -1.92
N ALA A 97 -5.18 3.45 -1.12
CA ALA A 97 -3.87 4.10 -0.96
C ALA A 97 -2.83 3.15 -0.32
N ILE A 98 -3.23 2.39 0.71
CA ILE A 98 -2.35 1.39 1.33
C ILE A 98 -2.01 0.28 0.34
N ALA A 99 -2.98 -0.22 -0.42
CA ALA A 99 -2.74 -1.25 -1.43
C ALA A 99 -1.80 -0.77 -2.53
N SER A 100 -2.01 0.44 -3.05
CA SER A 100 -1.12 1.08 -4.01
C SER A 100 0.29 1.26 -3.45
N ALA A 101 0.42 1.70 -2.20
CA ALA A 101 1.70 1.84 -1.52
C ALA A 101 2.45 0.51 -1.42
N VAL A 102 1.79 -0.57 -1.02
CA VAL A 102 2.41 -1.90 -0.87
C VAL A 102 2.86 -2.48 -2.21
N ILE A 103 2.06 -2.32 -3.26
CA ILE A 103 2.40 -2.82 -4.60
C ILE A 103 3.55 -1.99 -5.22
N ALA A 104 3.55 -0.67 -5.01
CA ALA A 104 4.57 0.23 -5.56
C ALA A 104 5.85 0.29 -4.72
N PHE A 105 5.81 -0.11 -3.44
CA PHE A 105 6.95 -0.07 -2.52
C PHE A 105 8.25 -0.66 -3.07
N PRO A 106 8.26 -1.81 -3.78
CA PRO A 106 9.49 -2.42 -4.27
C PRO A 106 10.13 -1.64 -5.44
N LEU A 107 9.39 -0.68 -6.02
CA LEU A 107 9.81 0.16 -7.14
C LEU A 107 10.28 1.56 -6.67
N MET A 108 10.13 1.88 -5.39
CA MET A 108 10.59 3.13 -4.79
C MET A 108 12.09 3.11 -4.49
#